data_AF-A0A527FSX7-F1
#
_entry.id   AF-A0A527FSX7-F1
#
_cell.length_a   1.000
_cell.length_b   1.000
_cell.length_c   1.000
_cell.angle_alpha   90.00
_cell.angle_beta   90.00
_cell.angle_gamma   90.00
#
_symmetry.space_group_name_H-M   'P 1'
#
loop_
_entity.id
_entity.type
_entity.pdbx_description
1 polymer ?
#
loop_
_entity_poly.entity_id
_entity_poly.type
_entity_poly.pdbx_seq_one_letter_code
_entity_poly.pdbx_strand_id
1 'polypeptide(L)' 'ILPVAETLKALGAEHVWVAHGDGYDEITTTGETQVAELIGGEIRSFTLTPEAVGLPRHSKDELRGGDADYNAKALRDML' A
#
# COMPACT_ATOMS: atom_id res chain seq x y z
N ILE A 1 1.71 5.49 10.03
CA ILE A 1 2.75 5.55 8.97
C ILE A 1 4.02 6.30 9.38
N LEU A 2 3.95 7.49 10.00
CA LEU A 2 5.14 8.33 10.29
C LEU A 2 6.23 7.68 11.19
N PRO A 3 5.91 7.05 12.35
CA PRO A 3 6.96 6.50 13.22
C PRO A 3 7.83 5.44 12.54
N VAL A 4 7.23 4.65 11.62
CA VAL A 4 7.96 3.66 10.83
C VAL A 4 8.88 4.34 9.82
N ALA A 5 8.42 5.41 9.15
CA ALA A 5 9.26 6.17 8.21
C ALA A 5 10.44 6.85 8.92
N GLU A 6 10.22 7.41 10.12
CA GLU A 6 11.29 7.99 10.96
C GLU A 6 12.30 6.94 11.42
N THR A 7 11.82 5.74 11.77
CA THR A 7 12.69 4.61 12.13
C THR A 7 13.56 4.21 10.93
N LEU A 8 12.98 4.07 9.74
CA LEU A 8 13.71 3.71 8.53
C LEU A 8 14.72 4.78 8.11
N LYS A 9 14.38 6.07 8.30
CA LYS A 9 15.33 7.18 8.16
C LYS A 9 16.51 7.02 9.11
N ALA A 10 16.26 6.73 10.39
CA ALA A 10 17.32 6.55 11.38
C ALA A 10 18.22 5.33 11.09
N LEU A 11 17.67 4.30 10.42
CA LEU A 11 18.41 3.11 9.96
C LEU A 11 19.17 3.33 8.64
N GLY A 12 19.07 4.51 8.03
CA GLY A 12 19.83 4.86 6.83
C GLY A 12 19.15 4.51 5.51
N ALA A 13 17.82 4.35 5.49
CA ALA A 13 17.10 4.16 4.24
C ALA A 13 17.12 5.44 3.38
N GLU A 14 17.33 5.30 2.06
CA GLU A 14 17.45 6.44 1.14
C GLU A 14 16.10 6.88 0.55
N HIS A 15 15.24 5.91 0.20
CA HIS A 15 13.90 6.13 -0.33
C HIS A 15 12.93 5.05 0.16
N VAL A 16 11.83 5.43 0.81
CA VAL A 16 10.82 4.51 1.35
C VAL A 16 9.43 5.12 1.21
N TRP A 17 8.43 4.29 0.92
CA TRP A 17 7.02 4.58 1.19
C TRP A 17 6.49 3.67 2.30
N VAL A 18 5.96 4.26 3.36
CA VAL A 18 5.17 3.53 4.37
C VAL A 18 3.70 3.81 4.10
N ALA A 19 2.96 2.77 3.72
CA ALA A 19 1.56 2.86 3.33
C ALA A 19 0.62 2.26 4.38
N HIS A 20 -0.61 2.78 4.45
CA HIS A 20 -1.73 2.18 5.17
C HIS A 20 -3.03 2.52 4.44
N GLY A 21 -3.69 1.53 3.86
CA GLY A 21 -4.82 1.70 2.95
C GLY A 21 -6.11 1.12 3.50
N ASP A 22 -7.10 1.96 3.84
CA ASP A 22 -8.45 1.57 4.25
C ASP A 22 -8.50 0.33 5.20
N GLY A 23 -7.61 0.28 6.19
CA GLY A 23 -7.50 -0.83 7.16
C GLY A 23 -6.59 -1.99 6.76
N TYR A 24 -6.00 -1.97 5.57
CA TYR A 24 -4.95 -2.87 5.09
C TYR A 24 -3.54 -2.29 5.31
N ASP A 25 -2.54 -3.16 5.33
CA ASP A 25 -1.11 -2.86 5.43
C ASP A 25 -0.42 -2.62 4.07
N GLU A 26 -1.22 -2.36 3.03
CA GLU A 26 -0.79 -2.13 1.65
C GLU A 26 -1.45 -0.88 1.03
N ILE A 27 -0.99 -0.50 -0.17
CA ILE A 27 -1.75 0.42 -1.04
C ILE A 27 -2.95 -0.36 -1.57
N THR A 28 -4.15 0.20 -1.44
CA THR A 28 -5.39 -0.54 -1.73
C THR A 28 -6.24 0.09 -2.84
N THR A 29 -7.00 -0.74 -3.55
CA THR A 29 -8.05 -0.31 -4.48
C THR A 29 -9.41 -0.08 -3.81
N THR A 30 -9.53 -0.30 -2.50
CA THR A 30 -10.83 -0.20 -1.80
C THR A 30 -11.17 1.19 -1.30
N GLY A 31 -10.17 2.06 -1.13
CA GLY A 31 -10.36 3.37 -0.55
C GLY A 31 -9.07 4.19 -0.51
N GLU A 32 -8.98 5.11 0.45
CA GLU A 32 -7.81 5.96 0.62
C GLU A 32 -6.62 5.19 1.18
N THR A 33 -5.43 5.51 0.67
CA THR A 33 -4.15 5.08 1.22
C THR A 33 -3.37 6.27 1.74
N GLN A 34 -3.05 6.26 3.03
CA GLN A 34 -2.11 7.23 3.62
C GLN A 34 -0.68 6.75 3.38
N VAL A 35 0.18 7.64 2.88
CA VAL A 35 1.58 7.34 2.57
C VAL A 35 2.49 8.33 3.27
N ALA A 36 3.54 7.82 3.94
CA ALA A 36 4.69 8.60 4.39
C ALA A 36 5.88 8.23 3.48
N GLU A 37 6.33 9.19 2.67
CA GLU A 37 7.49 9.02 1.81
C GLU A 37 8.71 9.65 2.48
N LEU A 38 9.74 8.83 2.70
CA LEU A 38 11.11 9.27 2.96
C LEU A 38 11.84 9.33 1.62
N ILE A 39 12.38 10.47 1.22
CA ILE A 39 13.29 10.56 0.07
C ILE A 39 14.31 11.68 0.30
N GLY A 40 15.59 11.38 0.06
CA GLY A 40 16.66 12.37 0.25
C GLY A 40 16.76 12.89 1.69
N GLY A 41 16.42 12.04 2.67
CA GLY A 41 16.43 12.39 4.08
C GLY A 41 15.21 13.18 4.57
N GLU A 42 14.30 13.57 3.69
CA GLU A 42 13.07 14.29 4.05
C GLU A 42 11.85 13.37 4.07
N ILE A 43 10.96 13.57 5.03
CA ILE A 43 9.70 12.82 5.12
C ILE A 43 8.54 13.74 4.77
N ARG A 44 7.74 13.36 3.76
CA ARG A 44 6.46 14.00 3.44
C ARG A 44 5.32 13.00 3.51
N SER A 45 4.12 13.49 3.82
CA SER A 45 2.91 12.67 3.83
C SER A 45 1.94 13.12 2.75
N PHE A 46 1.26 12.16 2.14
CA PHE A 46 0.16 12.41 1.20
C PHE A 46 -0.83 11.24 1.22
N THR A 47 -1.99 11.46 0.60
CA THR A 47 -3.04 10.45 0.44
C THR A 47 -3.16 10.09 -1.04
N LEU A 48 -3.29 8.80 -1.33
CA LEU A 48 -3.63 8.27 -2.65
C LEU A 48 -5.05 7.72 -2.65
N THR A 49 -5.74 7.87 -3.78
CA THR A 49 -6.94 7.10 -4.10
C THR A 49 -6.69 6.30 -5.39
N PRO A 50 -7.43 5.21 -5.63
CA PRO A 50 -7.28 4.43 -6.87
C PRO A 50 -7.48 5.31 -8.11
N GLU A 51 -8.45 6.21 -8.06
CA GLU A 51 -8.81 7.08 -9.18
C GLU A 51 -7.71 8.11 -9.50
N ALA A 52 -6.90 8.50 -8.51
CA ALA A 52 -5.78 9.43 -8.71
C ALA A 52 -4.69 8.86 -9.64
N VAL A 53 -4.66 7.54 -9.81
CA VAL A 53 -3.75 6.82 -10.73
C VAL A 53 -4.49 6.12 -11.86
N GLY A 54 -5.77 6.43 -12.07
CA GLY A 54 -6.59 5.87 -13.15
C GLY A 54 -7.10 4.44 -12.91
N LEU A 55 -7.07 3.95 -11.66
CA LEU A 55 -7.61 2.64 -11.29
C LEU A 55 -9.04 2.76 -10.78
N PRO A 56 -9.91 1.77 -11.08
CA PRO A 56 -11.25 1.71 -10.49
C PRO A 56 -11.17 1.35 -9.00
N ARG A 57 -12.20 1.77 -8.26
CA ARG A 57 -12.41 1.35 -6.87
C ARG A 57 -13.12 0.01 -6.83
N HIS A 58 -12.68 -0.85 -5.92
CA HIS A 58 -13.28 -2.17 -5.67
C HIS A 58 -13.77 -2.29 -4.23
N SER A 59 -14.66 -3.25 -3.97
CA SER A 59 -15.06 -3.61 -2.61
C SER A 59 -14.04 -4.55 -1.95
N LYS A 60 -14.03 -4.60 -0.61
CA LYS A 60 -13.18 -5.53 0.14
C LYS A 60 -13.50 -7.00 -0.16
N ASP A 61 -14.76 -7.30 -0.50
CA ASP A 61 -15.18 -8.66 -0.84
C ASP A 61 -14.63 -9.12 -2.20
N GLU A 62 -14.44 -8.21 -3.17
CA GLU A 62 -13.80 -8.53 -4.46
C GLU A 62 -12.31 -8.88 -4.31
N LEU A 63 -11.65 -8.39 -3.27
CA LEU A 63 -10.25 -8.71 -2.95
C LEU A 63 -10.11 -9.92 -2.02
N ARG A 64 -11.21 -10.55 -1.60
CA ARG A 64 -11.15 -11.64 -0.62
C ARG A 64 -10.47 -12.87 -1.22
N GLY A 65 -9.40 -13.32 -0.56
CA GLY A 65 -8.77 -14.60 -0.84
C GLY A 65 -9.67 -15.79 -0.47
N GLY A 66 -9.32 -16.96 -1.00
CA GLY A 66 -9.97 -18.23 -0.74
C GLY A 66 -9.08 -19.21 0.02
N ASP A 67 -9.23 -20.50 -0.27
CA ASP A 67 -8.33 -21.53 0.21
C ASP A 67 -6.95 -21.49 -0.48
N ALA A 68 -6.07 -22.41 -0.11
CA ALA A 68 -4.71 -22.45 -0.63
C ALA A 68 -4.66 -22.65 -2.16
N ASP A 69 -5.52 -23.52 -2.71
CA ASP A 69 -5.53 -23.83 -4.14
C ASP A 69 -6.10 -22.64 -4.94
N TYR A 70 -7.17 -22.02 -4.45
CA TYR A 70 -7.73 -20.79 -5.01
C TYR A 70 -6.69 -19.67 -5.03
N ASN A 71 -6.06 -19.37 -3.88
CA ASN A 71 -5.09 -18.28 -3.78
C ASN A 71 -3.86 -18.53 -4.69
N ALA A 72 -3.38 -19.78 -4.75
CA ALA A 72 -2.27 -20.14 -5.62
C ALA A 72 -2.63 -20.05 -7.11
N LYS A 73 -3.89 -20.31 -7.49
CA LYS A 73 -4.37 -20.08 -8.86
C LYS A 73 -4.51 -18.59 -9.15
N ALA A 74 -5.19 -17.84 -8.29
CA ALA A 74 -5.41 -16.40 -8.46
C ALA A 74 -4.08 -15.64 -8.63
N LEU A 75 -3.08 -15.96 -7.80
CA LEU A 75 -1.76 -15.34 -7.92
C LEU A 75 -1.07 -15.70 -9.24
N ARG A 76 -1.17 -16.94 -9.72
CA ARG A 76 -0.56 -17.36 -11.00
C ARG A 76 -1.27 -16.74 -12.20
N ASP A 77 -2.59 -16.57 -12.15
CA ASP A 77 -3.37 -15.94 -13.21
C ASP A 77 -3.06 -14.43 -13.33
N MET A 78 -2.51 -13.80 -12.28
CA MET A 78 -2.13 -12.38 -12.23
C MET A 78 -0.75 -12.09 -12.84
N LEU A 79 0.19 -13.03 -12.77
CA LEU A 79 1.58 -12.90 -13.24
C LEU A 79 1.70 -12.95 -14.77
#